data_AF-T0ZNC7-F1
#
_entry.id   AF-T0ZNC7-F1
#
_cell.length_a   1.000
_cell.length_b   1.000
_cell.length_c   1.000
_cell.angle_alpha   90.00
_cell.angle_beta   90.00
_cell.angle_gamma   90.00
#
_symmetry.space_group_name_H-M   'P 1'
#
loop_
_entity.id
_entity.type
_entity.pdbx_description
1 polymer ?
#
loop_
_entity_poly.entity_id
_entity_poly.type
_entity_poly.pdbx_seq_one_letter_code
_entity_poly.pdbx_strand_id
1 'polypeptide(L)'
;TGSLYRWAYLHVPFFALMREAEIFAALVALAYAVSSAWGDRPAGGDRPSTTAAGSGTVVASAMLVLAYTPTMFWGFGDQVTPSRLPASWQLADKAMGAGAGKVLFLPWHEYLPFPFTGERGIANPAPSFFSRQVISGDNVELPGVATQSTSPRGAFLDFLMADGTRTHHLGALLAPLGVRFVVLSKV
;
A
#
# COMPACT_ATOMS: atom_id res chain seq x y z
N THR A 1 -13.27 -12.05 -17.00
CA THR A 1 -12.65 -11.95 -18.34
C THR A 1 -13.75 -11.88 -19.39
N GLY A 2 -14.10 -10.67 -19.84
CA GLY A 2 -15.08 -10.45 -20.90
C GLY A 2 -14.46 -9.61 -22.02
N SER A 3 -14.74 -9.96 -23.28
CA SER A 3 -14.24 -9.22 -24.46
C SER A 3 -14.61 -7.74 -24.43
N LEU A 4 -15.82 -7.43 -23.94
CA LEU A 4 -16.31 -6.07 -23.75
C LEU A 4 -15.47 -5.28 -22.74
N TYR A 5 -15.12 -5.88 -21.60
CA TYR A 5 -14.29 -5.22 -20.59
C TYR A 5 -12.91 -4.89 -21.14
N ARG A 6 -12.29 -5.83 -21.87
CA ARG A 6 -10.98 -5.62 -22.49
C ARG A 6 -11.02 -4.52 -23.54
N TRP A 7 -12.08 -4.47 -24.35
CA TRP A 7 -12.27 -3.41 -25.33
C TRP A 7 -12.37 -2.04 -24.65
N ALA A 8 -13.20 -1.93 -23.62
CA ALA A 8 -13.37 -0.69 -22.86
C ALA A 8 -12.06 -0.26 -22.16
N TYR A 9 -11.33 -1.20 -21.56
CA TYR A 9 -10.04 -0.95 -20.92
C TYR A 9 -9.00 -0.37 -21.87
N LEU A 10 -8.99 -0.78 -23.14
CA LEU A 10 -8.01 -0.33 -24.13
C LEU A 10 -8.42 0.96 -24.86
N HIS A 11 -9.72 1.24 -25.00
CA HIS A 11 -10.20 2.31 -25.89
C HIS A 11 -10.99 3.44 -25.18
N VAL A 12 -11.55 3.19 -24.00
CA VAL A 12 -12.34 4.20 -23.28
C VAL A 12 -11.44 4.94 -22.31
N PRO A 13 -11.28 6.27 -22.46
CA PRO A 13 -10.44 7.05 -21.54
C PRO A 13 -10.98 6.91 -20.12
N PHE A 14 -10.07 6.86 -19.13
CA PHE A 14 -10.36 6.65 -17.71
C PHE A 14 -10.95 5.29 -17.32
N PHE A 15 -11.30 4.41 -18.26
CA PHE A 15 -11.81 3.08 -17.92
C PHE A 15 -10.74 2.19 -17.26
N ALA A 16 -9.46 2.47 -17.51
CA ALA A 16 -8.35 1.83 -16.81
C ALA A 16 -8.37 2.09 -15.29
N LEU A 17 -8.96 3.20 -14.81
CA LEU A 17 -9.17 3.41 -13.35
C LEU A 17 -10.11 2.34 -12.78
N MET A 18 -11.07 1.84 -13.57
CA MET A 18 -12.00 0.78 -13.15
C MET A 18 -11.34 -0.60 -13.02
N ARG A 19 -10.01 -0.68 -13.11
CA ARG A 19 -9.23 -1.84 -12.69
C ARG A 19 -9.39 -2.09 -11.17
N GLU A 20 -9.55 -1.03 -10.41
CA GLU A 20 -9.76 -1.08 -8.95
C GLU A 20 -11.27 -1.08 -8.66
N ALA A 21 -11.80 -2.22 -8.22
CA ALA A 21 -13.24 -2.42 -8.05
C ALA A 21 -13.89 -1.43 -7.05
N GLU A 22 -13.11 -0.93 -6.10
CA GLU A 22 -13.52 0.07 -5.12
C GLU A 22 -13.91 1.42 -5.75
N ILE A 23 -13.27 1.81 -6.86
CA ILE A 23 -13.62 3.05 -7.58
C ILE A 23 -15.03 2.91 -8.19
N PHE A 24 -15.35 1.74 -8.72
CA PHE A 24 -16.70 1.47 -9.23
C PHE A 24 -17.74 1.48 -8.09
N ALA A 25 -17.43 0.86 -6.96
CA ALA A 25 -18.29 0.88 -5.78
C ALA A 25 -18.54 2.31 -5.28
N ALA A 26 -17.52 3.18 -5.28
CA ALA A 26 -17.66 4.58 -4.91
C ALA A 26 -18.59 5.36 -5.85
N LEU A 27 -18.50 5.12 -7.16
CA LEU A 27 -19.40 5.74 -8.15
C LEU A 27 -20.86 5.29 -7.97
N VAL A 28 -21.07 4.00 -7.70
CA VAL A 28 -22.39 3.46 -7.40
C VAL A 28 -22.96 4.07 -6.12
N ALA A 29 -22.15 4.17 -5.05
CA ALA A 29 -22.55 4.82 -3.81
C ALA A 29 -22.90 6.30 -4.02
N LEU A 30 -22.13 7.02 -4.83
CA LEU A 30 -22.43 8.41 -5.20
C LEU A 30 -23.75 8.52 -5.98
N ALA A 31 -23.98 7.62 -6.95
CA ALA A 31 -25.22 7.58 -7.70
C ALA A 31 -26.41 7.36 -6.77
N TYR A 32 -26.32 6.41 -5.83
CA TYR A 32 -27.35 6.20 -4.80
C TYR A 32 -27.58 7.46 -3.95
N ALA A 33 -26.51 8.13 -3.50
CA ALA A 33 -26.63 9.35 -2.69
C ALA A 33 -27.30 10.51 -3.44
N VAL A 34 -27.00 10.67 -4.74
CA VAL A 34 -27.63 11.70 -5.59
C VAL A 34 -29.10 11.33 -5.85
N SER A 35 -29.38 10.07 -6.17
CA SER A 35 -30.75 9.59 -6.41
C SER A 35 -31.63 9.74 -5.16
N SER A 36 -31.11 9.44 -3.97
CA SER A 36 -31.84 9.65 -2.71
C SER A 36 -32.10 11.14 -2.44
N ALA A 37 -31.11 12.00 -2.69
CA ALA A 37 -31.27 13.45 -2.51
C ALA A 37 -32.30 14.08 -3.48
N TRP A 38 -32.46 13.50 -4.68
CA TRP A 38 -33.49 13.93 -5.64
C TRP A 38 -34.88 13.40 -5.28
N GLY A 39 -34.98 12.18 -4.73
CA GLY A 39 -36.25 11.58 -4.32
C GLY A 39 -36.97 12.35 -3.20
N ASP A 40 -36.20 13.02 -2.33
CA ASP A 40 -36.73 13.76 -1.17
C ASP A 40 -37.15 15.20 -1.49
N ARG A 41 -37.08 15.65 -2.76
CA ARG A 41 -37.51 17.00 -3.14
C ARG A 41 -39.04 17.06 -3.28
N PRO A 42 -39.75 17.90 -2.51
CA PRO A 42 -41.19 18.07 -2.67
C PRO A 42 -41.50 18.67 -4.05
N ALA A 43 -42.56 18.17 -4.69
CA ALA A 43 -42.99 18.56 -6.05
C ALA A 43 -43.52 20.01 -6.18
N GLY A 44 -43.54 20.79 -5.10
CA GLY A 44 -43.91 22.21 -5.08
C GLY A 44 -42.82 23.00 -4.36
N GLY A 45 -42.28 24.00 -5.05
CA GLY A 45 -41.07 24.73 -4.64
C GLY A 45 -41.08 25.37 -3.25
N ASP A 46 -39.86 25.58 -2.77
CA ASP A 46 -39.41 26.46 -1.69
C ASP A 46 -40.01 26.28 -0.29
N ARG A 47 -39.38 25.37 0.45
CA ARG A 47 -38.83 25.66 1.79
C ARG A 47 -37.84 24.57 2.18
N PRO A 48 -36.60 24.88 2.63
CA PRO A 48 -35.79 23.91 3.35
C PRO A 48 -36.46 23.71 4.72
N SER A 49 -37.45 22.82 4.78
CA SER A 49 -37.95 22.34 6.06
C SER A 49 -36.81 21.51 6.64
N THR A 50 -36.07 22.09 7.58
CA THR A 50 -35.10 21.39 8.42
C THR A 50 -35.89 20.49 9.35
N THR A 51 -36.55 19.47 8.79
CA THR A 51 -37.39 18.56 9.54
C THR A 51 -36.47 17.54 10.20
N ALA A 52 -36.66 17.35 11.50
CA ALA A 52 -36.06 16.27 12.28
C ALA A 52 -36.29 14.87 11.64
N ALA A 53 -37.21 14.77 10.67
CA ALA A 53 -37.42 13.59 9.83
C ALA A 53 -36.21 13.28 8.93
N GLY A 54 -35.60 14.30 8.30
CA GLY A 54 -34.40 14.12 7.47
C GLY A 54 -33.18 13.70 8.29
N SER A 55 -33.01 14.24 9.50
CA SER A 55 -31.97 13.78 10.42
C SER A 55 -32.25 12.37 10.94
N GLY A 56 -33.52 12.01 11.17
CA GLY A 56 -33.92 10.65 11.55
C GLY A 56 -33.55 9.60 10.51
N THR A 57 -33.79 9.85 9.22
CA THR A 57 -33.45 8.91 8.14
C THR A 57 -31.94 8.76 7.94
N VAL A 58 -31.19 9.86 8.03
CA VAL A 58 -29.72 9.82 7.97
C VAL A 58 -29.15 9.02 9.15
N VAL A 59 -29.66 9.28 10.37
CA VAL A 59 -29.25 8.54 11.57
C VAL A 59 -29.63 7.07 11.46
N ALA A 60 -30.84 6.74 10.99
CA ALA A 60 -31.27 5.37 10.79
C ALA A 60 -30.42 4.63 9.74
N SER A 61 -30.06 5.30 8.65
CA SER A 61 -29.19 4.74 7.61
C SER A 61 -27.78 4.49 8.13
N ALA A 62 -27.21 5.46 8.85
CA ALA A 62 -25.92 5.29 9.51
C ALA A 62 -25.96 4.13 10.53
N MET A 63 -27.00 4.07 11.37
CA MET A 63 -27.20 2.99 12.33
C MET A 63 -27.37 1.63 11.65
N LEU A 64 -28.03 1.56 10.50
CA LEU A 64 -28.15 0.32 9.72
C LEU A 64 -26.79 -0.17 9.22
N VAL A 65 -25.94 0.73 8.73
CA VAL A 65 -24.56 0.38 8.34
C VAL A 65 -23.80 -0.16 9.54
N LEU A 66 -23.84 0.54 10.68
CA LEU A 66 -23.18 0.10 11.92
C LEU A 66 -23.70 -1.26 12.40
N ALA A 67 -25.01 -1.50 12.30
CA ALA A 67 -25.65 -2.76 12.68
C ALA A 67 -25.28 -3.92 11.75
N TYR A 68 -25.01 -3.64 10.47
CA TYR A 68 -24.62 -4.64 9.48
C TYR A 68 -23.11 -4.92 9.45
N THR A 69 -22.28 -4.02 9.99
CA THR A 69 -20.82 -4.19 10.05
C THR A 69 -20.23 -4.31 11.47
N PRO A 70 -20.81 -5.12 12.37
CA PRO A 70 -20.32 -5.21 13.76
C PRO A 70 -18.88 -5.73 13.83
N THR A 71 -18.48 -6.56 12.85
CA THR A 71 -17.13 -7.13 12.79
C THR A 71 -16.05 -6.07 12.51
N MET A 72 -16.36 -4.97 11.82
CA MET A 72 -15.38 -3.94 11.44
C MET A 72 -14.71 -3.26 12.66
N PHE A 73 -15.43 -3.12 13.77
CA PHE A 73 -14.95 -2.35 14.92
C PHE A 73 -13.84 -3.03 15.74
N TRP A 74 -13.75 -4.37 15.68
CA TRP A 74 -12.77 -5.17 16.44
C TRP A 74 -11.89 -6.00 15.51
N GLY A 75 -11.20 -5.35 14.57
CA GLY A 75 -10.24 -6.02 13.69
C GLY A 75 -10.88 -7.08 12.80
N PHE A 76 -12.10 -6.82 12.31
CA PHE A 76 -12.88 -7.78 11.51
C PHE A 76 -13.19 -9.10 12.24
N GLY A 77 -13.30 -9.05 13.58
CA GLY A 77 -13.50 -10.24 14.41
C GLY A 77 -12.23 -11.08 14.47
N ASP A 78 -11.13 -10.48 14.92
CA ASP A 78 -9.79 -11.08 15.04
C ASP A 78 -9.15 -11.54 13.71
N GLN A 79 -9.71 -11.14 12.57
CA GLN A 79 -9.10 -11.40 11.25
C GLN A 79 -7.88 -10.49 10.99
N VAL A 80 -7.85 -9.31 11.62
CA VAL A 80 -6.73 -8.36 11.51
C VAL A 80 -6.00 -8.31 12.84
N THR A 81 -4.79 -8.88 12.86
CA THR A 81 -3.91 -8.87 14.04
C THR A 81 -2.61 -8.13 13.74
N PRO A 82 -2.16 -7.21 14.62
CA PRO A 82 -0.88 -6.52 14.43
C PRO A 82 0.29 -7.50 14.57
N SER A 83 1.23 -7.44 13.63
CA SER A 83 2.49 -8.17 13.70
C SER A 83 3.53 -7.35 14.46
N ARG A 84 4.32 -8.00 15.33
CA ARG A 84 5.38 -7.31 16.09
C ARG A 84 6.72 -7.46 15.38
N LEU A 85 7.40 -6.34 15.15
CA LEU A 85 8.75 -6.38 14.60
C LEU A 85 9.73 -7.00 15.63
N PRO A 86 10.75 -7.74 15.16
CA PRO A 86 11.76 -8.34 16.03
C PRO A 86 12.58 -7.28 16.78
N ALA A 87 12.98 -7.58 18.02
CA ALA A 87 13.85 -6.71 18.81
C ALA A 87 15.22 -6.45 18.15
N SER A 88 15.69 -7.36 17.28
CA SER A 88 16.93 -7.21 16.53
C SER A 88 16.95 -5.97 15.64
N TRP A 89 15.79 -5.54 15.13
CA TRP A 89 15.69 -4.32 14.33
C TRP A 89 15.98 -3.08 15.16
N GLN A 90 15.42 -3.00 16.38
CA GLN A 90 15.69 -1.90 17.30
C GLN A 90 17.16 -1.88 17.73
N LEU A 91 17.76 -3.06 17.96
CA LEU A 91 19.19 -3.17 18.28
C LEU A 91 20.06 -2.69 17.12
N ALA A 92 19.73 -3.05 15.88
CA ALA A 92 20.43 -2.59 14.69
C ALA A 92 20.33 -1.07 14.51
N ASP A 93 19.15 -0.47 14.69
CA ASP A 93 18.98 0.98 14.61
C ASP A 93 19.81 1.72 15.66
N LYS A 94 19.78 1.24 16.92
CA LYS A 94 20.60 1.78 18.00
C LYS A 94 22.10 1.65 17.71
N ALA A 95 22.55 0.52 17.15
CA ALA A 95 23.94 0.29 16.82
C ALA A 95 24.44 1.22 15.69
N MET A 96 23.59 1.49 14.69
CA MET A 96 23.92 2.44 13.62
C MET A 96 23.90 3.89 14.11
N GLY A 97 23.06 4.18 15.12
CA GLY A 97 22.86 5.51 15.69
C GLY A 97 22.33 6.53 14.68
N ALA A 98 22.08 7.75 15.14
CA ALA A 98 21.74 8.87 14.25
C ALA A 98 22.98 9.37 13.48
N GLY A 99 22.77 9.92 12.28
CA GLY A 99 23.79 10.69 11.57
C GLY A 99 23.78 10.53 10.05
N ALA A 100 24.81 11.09 9.40
CA ALA A 100 24.99 11.00 7.96
C ALA A 100 25.39 9.59 7.49
N GLY A 101 24.92 9.20 6.31
CA GLY A 101 25.14 7.89 5.69
C GLY A 101 23.87 7.06 5.64
N LYS A 102 23.65 6.41 4.50
CA LYS A 102 22.46 5.62 4.17
C LYS A 102 22.64 4.16 4.58
N VAL A 103 21.51 3.48 4.75
CA VAL A 103 21.46 2.05 5.05
C VAL A 103 20.98 1.31 3.81
N LEU A 104 21.74 0.36 3.30
CA LEU A 104 21.25 -0.58 2.29
C LEU A 104 20.57 -1.75 3.00
N PHE A 105 19.31 -2.01 2.68
CA PHE A 105 18.57 -3.12 3.25
C PHE A 105 18.45 -4.27 2.25
N LEU A 106 18.75 -5.49 2.71
CA LEU A 106 18.71 -6.71 1.91
C LEU A 106 17.83 -7.78 2.58
N PRO A 107 17.21 -8.70 1.79
CA PRO A 107 17.34 -8.86 0.34
C PRO A 107 16.71 -7.76 -0.53
N TRP A 108 17.14 -7.67 -1.80
CA TRP A 108 16.73 -6.62 -2.74
C TRP A 108 15.38 -6.94 -3.38
N HIS A 109 14.29 -6.75 -2.62
CA HIS A 109 12.91 -6.94 -3.06
C HIS A 109 11.98 -5.86 -2.48
N GLU A 110 10.96 -5.46 -3.23
CA GLU A 110 9.93 -4.53 -2.75
C GLU A 110 9.01 -5.19 -1.72
N TYR A 111 8.63 -6.45 -1.99
CA TYR A 111 7.77 -7.26 -1.12
C TYR A 111 8.53 -8.46 -0.57
N LEU A 112 8.56 -8.59 0.75
CA LEU A 112 9.34 -9.59 1.46
C LEU A 112 8.44 -10.43 2.39
N PRO A 113 8.54 -11.76 2.37
CA PRO A 113 7.79 -12.64 3.25
C PRO A 113 8.52 -12.79 4.59
N PHE A 114 8.36 -11.84 5.50
CA PHE A 114 9.05 -11.92 6.79
C PHE A 114 8.44 -12.99 7.71
N PRO A 115 9.24 -13.71 8.52
CA PRO A 115 8.71 -14.69 9.46
C PRO A 115 7.74 -14.10 10.50
N PHE A 116 7.94 -12.83 10.88
CA PHE A 116 7.07 -12.15 11.85
C PHE A 116 5.69 -11.78 11.28
N THR A 117 5.48 -11.85 9.96
CA THR A 117 4.17 -11.65 9.31
C THR A 117 3.44 -12.97 9.04
N GLY A 118 4.00 -14.10 9.47
CA GLY A 118 3.52 -15.43 9.11
C GLY A 118 3.81 -15.75 7.64
N GLU A 119 4.99 -15.37 7.15
CA GLU A 119 5.46 -15.60 5.77
C GLU A 119 4.62 -14.89 4.70
N ARG A 120 3.83 -13.88 5.09
CA ARG A 120 3.05 -13.07 4.15
C ARG A 120 3.95 -12.00 3.56
N GLY A 121 3.96 -11.91 2.23
CA GLY A 121 4.65 -10.85 1.50
C GLY A 121 4.09 -9.48 1.86
N ILE A 122 4.91 -8.66 2.51
CA ILE A 122 4.57 -7.27 2.85
C ILE A 122 5.56 -6.32 2.19
N ALA A 123 5.13 -5.09 1.95
CA ALA A 123 6.05 -4.03 1.56
C ALA A 123 7.16 -3.89 2.60
N ASN A 124 8.40 -3.66 2.14
CA ASN A 124 9.56 -3.59 3.00
C ASN A 124 9.38 -2.50 4.08
N PRO A 125 9.36 -2.85 5.39
CA PRO A 125 9.13 -1.88 6.45
C PRO A 125 10.39 -1.08 6.82
N ALA A 126 11.57 -1.47 6.31
CA ALA A 126 12.85 -0.85 6.65
C ALA A 126 12.89 0.67 6.44
N PRO A 127 12.41 1.25 5.32
CA PRO A 127 12.42 2.69 5.11
C PRO A 127 11.60 3.48 6.13
N SER A 128 10.53 2.87 6.67
CA SER A 128 9.72 3.49 7.73
C SER A 128 10.24 3.22 9.14
N PHE A 129 11.04 2.18 9.33
CA PHE A 129 11.49 1.75 10.65
C PHE A 129 12.80 2.40 11.08
N PHE A 130 13.82 2.40 10.22
CA PHE A 130 15.16 2.86 10.59
C PHE A 130 15.23 4.39 10.61
N SER A 131 15.99 4.93 11.57
CA SER A 131 16.17 6.37 11.75
C SER A 131 16.98 7.01 10.61
N ARG A 132 17.79 6.22 9.91
CA ARG A 132 18.60 6.65 8.76
C ARG A 132 17.85 6.43 7.45
N GLN A 133 18.20 7.20 6.42
CA GLN A 133 17.66 6.98 5.08
C GLN A 133 18.03 5.58 4.57
N VAL A 134 17.02 4.77 4.29
CA VAL A 134 17.18 3.41 3.78
C VAL A 134 17.07 3.40 2.26
N ILE A 135 17.93 2.61 1.62
CA ILE A 135 17.82 2.19 0.24
C ILE A 135 17.37 0.73 0.27
N SER A 136 16.18 0.45 -0.27
CA SER A 136 15.57 -0.87 -0.37
C SER A 136 15.19 -1.17 -1.83
N GLY A 137 14.93 -2.44 -2.13
CA GLY A 137 14.44 -2.86 -3.44
C GLY A 137 13.08 -2.24 -3.77
N ASP A 138 12.91 -1.91 -5.05
CA ASP A 138 11.68 -1.40 -5.68
C ASP A 138 11.22 -2.31 -6.84
N ASN A 139 11.67 -3.57 -6.78
CA ASN A 139 11.35 -4.66 -7.68
C ASN A 139 10.31 -5.60 -7.03
N VAL A 140 9.14 -5.70 -7.66
CA VAL A 140 8.06 -6.62 -7.24
C VAL A 140 8.43 -8.09 -7.49
N GLU A 141 9.38 -8.37 -8.38
CA GLU A 141 9.84 -9.72 -8.78
C GLU A 141 8.72 -10.74 -9.05
N LEU A 142 7.79 -10.38 -9.95
CA LEU A 142 6.83 -11.34 -10.47
C LEU A 142 7.47 -12.17 -11.61
N PRO A 143 7.36 -13.51 -11.58
CA PRO A 143 7.88 -14.36 -12.65
C PRO A 143 7.38 -13.91 -14.03
N GLY A 144 8.32 -13.62 -14.94
CA GLY A 144 8.01 -13.18 -16.31
C GLY A 144 7.58 -11.73 -16.46
N VAL A 145 7.62 -10.92 -15.39
CA VAL A 145 7.35 -9.48 -15.43
C VAL A 145 8.65 -8.73 -15.17
N ALA A 146 9.06 -7.89 -16.11
CA ALA A 146 10.24 -7.04 -15.93
C ALA A 146 9.98 -5.99 -14.83
N THR A 147 11.00 -5.72 -14.02
CA THR A 147 11.00 -4.63 -13.03
C THR A 147 10.56 -3.33 -13.69
N GLN A 148 9.57 -2.65 -13.08
CA GLN A 148 9.07 -1.36 -13.52
C GLN A 148 9.78 -0.19 -12.82
N SER A 149 10.84 -0.45 -12.06
CA SER A 149 11.66 0.59 -11.45
C SER A 149 12.26 1.48 -12.54
N THR A 150 12.07 2.78 -12.38
CA THR A 150 12.69 3.83 -13.21
C THR A 150 13.94 4.42 -12.57
N SER A 151 14.35 3.91 -11.40
CA SER A 151 15.48 4.43 -10.63
C SER A 151 16.81 3.97 -11.23
N PRO A 152 17.69 4.90 -11.68
CA PRO A 152 19.03 4.52 -12.15
C PRO A 152 19.87 3.85 -11.06
N ARG A 153 19.62 4.23 -9.78
CA ARG A 153 20.28 3.63 -8.62
C ARG A 153 19.77 2.21 -8.37
N GLY A 154 18.48 1.99 -8.57
CA GLY A 154 17.85 0.68 -8.45
C GLY A 154 18.41 -0.28 -9.49
N ALA A 155 18.46 0.14 -10.76
CA ALA A 155 19.04 -0.67 -11.84
C ALA A 155 20.53 -1.04 -11.61
N PHE A 156 21.31 -0.13 -11.03
CA PHE A 156 22.70 -0.43 -10.65
C PHE A 156 22.77 -1.47 -9.52
N LEU A 157 21.93 -1.34 -8.49
CA LEU A 157 21.88 -2.30 -7.39
C LEU A 157 21.34 -3.66 -7.85
N ASP A 158 20.31 -3.69 -8.70
CA ASP A 158 19.81 -4.91 -9.37
C ASP A 158 20.95 -5.64 -10.07
N PHE A 159 21.74 -4.92 -10.88
CA PHE A 159 22.88 -5.49 -11.58
C PHE A 159 23.93 -6.07 -10.61
N LEU A 160 24.27 -5.33 -9.55
CA LEU A 160 25.23 -5.78 -8.54
C LEU A 160 24.74 -7.04 -7.80
N MET A 161 23.44 -7.13 -7.49
CA MET A 161 22.87 -8.27 -6.77
C MET A 161 22.71 -9.50 -7.68
N ALA A 162 22.33 -9.30 -8.95
CA ALA A 162 22.22 -10.38 -9.93
C ALA A 162 23.56 -11.09 -10.17
N ASP A 163 24.67 -10.36 -10.07
CA ASP A 163 26.02 -10.89 -10.27
C ASP A 163 26.79 -11.18 -8.98
N GLY A 164 26.07 -11.40 -7.87
CA GLY A 164 26.62 -11.39 -6.51
C GLY A 164 27.82 -12.32 -6.24
N THR A 165 28.02 -13.38 -7.02
CA THR A 165 29.19 -14.28 -6.89
C THR A 165 30.46 -13.75 -7.55
N ARG A 166 30.33 -12.83 -8.51
CA ARG A 166 31.45 -12.21 -9.26
C ARG A 166 31.72 -10.77 -8.84
N THR A 167 30.86 -10.19 -7.99
CA THR A 167 31.03 -8.84 -7.48
C THR A 167 32.09 -8.80 -6.37
N HIS A 168 33.32 -8.49 -6.76
CA HIS A 168 34.39 -8.19 -5.81
C HIS A 168 34.34 -6.71 -5.39
N HIS A 169 34.76 -6.41 -4.15
CA HIS A 169 34.79 -5.03 -3.60
C HIS A 169 33.42 -4.32 -3.52
N LEU A 170 32.37 -5.02 -3.09
CA LEU A 170 31.02 -4.46 -2.90
C LEU A 170 31.02 -3.10 -2.14
N GLY A 171 31.82 -2.98 -1.08
CA GLY A 171 31.92 -1.72 -0.32
C GLY A 171 32.38 -0.52 -1.16
N ALA A 172 33.32 -0.71 -2.09
CA ALA A 172 33.78 0.34 -2.99
C ALA A 172 32.71 0.72 -4.02
N LEU A 173 31.91 -0.25 -4.47
CA LEU A 173 30.80 -0.03 -5.41
C LEU A 173 29.61 0.66 -4.75
N LEU A 174 29.39 0.43 -3.46
CA LEU A 174 28.33 1.07 -2.67
C LEU A 174 28.72 2.46 -2.14
N ALA A 175 30.01 2.75 -1.98
CA ALA A 175 30.48 4.02 -1.43
C ALA A 175 29.95 5.26 -2.18
N PRO A 176 29.91 5.31 -3.54
CA PRO A 176 29.32 6.43 -4.29
C PRO A 176 27.84 6.67 -4.00
N LEU A 177 27.10 5.65 -3.55
CA LEU A 177 25.68 5.78 -3.18
C LEU A 177 25.47 6.40 -1.79
N GLY A 178 26.56 6.58 -1.03
CA GLY A 178 26.55 7.07 0.34
C GLY A 178 26.09 6.01 1.34
N VAL A 179 26.17 4.73 0.98
CA VAL A 179 25.84 3.61 1.87
C VAL A 179 26.95 3.47 2.90
N ARG A 180 26.58 3.50 4.18
CA ARG A 180 27.48 3.35 5.32
C ARG A 180 27.25 2.05 6.07
N PHE A 181 26.02 1.55 6.04
CA PHE A 181 25.61 0.32 6.71
C PHE A 181 24.85 -0.57 5.75
N VAL A 182 25.04 -1.88 5.88
CA VAL A 182 24.25 -2.89 5.16
C VAL A 182 23.52 -3.71 6.22
N VAL A 183 22.20 -3.73 6.13
CA VAL A 183 21.33 -4.54 6.98
C VAL A 183 20.89 -5.75 6.18
N LEU A 184 21.25 -6.94 6.66
CA LEU A 184 20.79 -8.19 6.09
C LEU A 184 19.67 -8.74 6.96
N SER A 185 18.46 -8.77 6.41
CA SER A 185 17.32 -9.40 7.07
C SER A 185 17.28 -10.89 6.77
N LYS A 186 16.85 -11.65 7.78
CA LYS A 186 16.46 -13.04 7.58
C LYS A 186 14.98 -13.03 7.17
N VAL A 187 14.76 -13.32 5.91
CA VAL A 187 13.47 -13.74 5.34
C VAL A 187 13.48 -15.26 5.22
#